data_AF-A0A0W1SVF7-F1
#
_entry.id   AF-A0A0W1SVF7-F1
#
_cell.length_a   1.000
_cell.length_b   1.000
_cell.length_c   1.000
_cell.angle_alpha   90.00
_cell.angle_beta   90.00
_cell.angle_gamma   90.00
#
_symmetry.space_group_name_H-M   'P 1'
#
loop_
_entity.id
_entity.type
_entity.pdbx_description
1 polymer ?
#
loop_
_entity_poly.entity_id
_entity_poly.type
_entity_poly.pdbx_seq_one_letter_code
_entity_poly.pdbx_strand_id
1 'polypeptide(L)'
;MNEYQKVMSILLSRERWWTNKEIIDEYNMNSGTVSAALSEFYNKLKITEKDKNGVHRVPSDKLLAGWAYVHYGWDAFKPPEVKDSAADALANRESERARRLVESCESAEEVYELLIREGVQIG
;
A
#
# COMPACT_ATOMS: atom_id res chain seq x y z
N MET A 1 0.42 18.62 2.27
CA MET A 1 -0.67 17.81 1.69
C MET A 1 -1.20 18.52 0.46
N ASN A 2 -1.05 17.91 -0.72
CA ASN A 2 -1.55 18.46 -1.98
C ASN A 2 -3.08 18.34 -2.09
N GLU A 3 -3.68 18.95 -3.12
CA GLU A 3 -5.15 18.95 -3.26
C GLU A 3 -5.74 17.54 -3.43
N TYR A 4 -5.03 16.63 -4.10
CA TYR A 4 -5.52 15.26 -4.31
C TYR A 4 -5.51 14.48 -2.99
N GLN A 5 -4.46 14.64 -2.19
CA GLN A 5 -4.38 14.04 -0.86
C GLN A 5 -5.48 14.58 0.06
N LYS A 6 -5.86 15.86 -0.05
CA LYS A 6 -7.03 16.42 0.65
C LYS A 6 -8.32 15.73 0.20
N VAL A 7 -8.56 15.58 -1.10
CA VAL A 7 -9.75 14.87 -1.63
C VAL A 7 -9.80 13.43 -1.10
N MET A 8 -8.67 12.70 -1.09
CA MET A 8 -8.61 11.35 -0.54
C MET A 8 -8.92 11.33 0.96
N SER A 9 -8.38 12.27 1.74
CA SER A 9 -8.67 12.39 3.17
C SER A 9 -10.16 12.65 3.44
N ILE A 10 -10.83 13.40 2.56
CA ILE A 10 -12.28 13.65 2.65
C ILE A 10 -13.06 12.37 2.37
N LEU A 11 -12.69 11.62 1.32
CA LEU A 11 -13.35 10.36 0.99
C LEU A 11 -13.21 9.30 2.09
N LEU A 12 -12.06 9.29 2.78
CA LEU A 12 -11.82 8.44 3.96
C LEU A 12 -12.55 8.94 5.20
N SER A 13 -12.91 10.23 5.23
CA SER A 13 -13.67 10.78 6.34
C SER A 13 -15.11 10.24 6.31
N ARG A 14 -15.52 9.67 7.44
CA ARG A 14 -16.89 9.23 7.75
C ARG A 14 -17.43 8.00 7.01
N GLU A 15 -16.58 7.13 6.45
CA GLU A 15 -16.97 5.83 5.83
C GLU A 15 -18.28 5.89 5.00
N ARG A 16 -18.48 6.99 4.26
CA ARG A 16 -19.69 7.27 3.49
C ARG A 16 -19.39 7.56 2.03
N TRP A 17 -20.44 7.62 1.24
CA TRP A 17 -20.41 8.06 -0.14
C TRP A 17 -20.41 9.59 -0.23
N TRP A 18 -19.61 10.13 -1.16
CA TRP A 18 -19.43 11.56 -1.40
C TRP A 18 -19.68 11.94 -2.86
N THR A 19 -20.45 12.98 -3.10
CA THR A 19 -20.61 13.60 -4.42
C THR A 19 -19.50 14.61 -4.68
N ASN A 20 -19.20 14.90 -5.96
CA ASN A 20 -18.28 15.98 -6.31
C ASN A 20 -18.73 17.32 -5.68
N LYS A 21 -20.04 17.58 -5.68
CA LYS A 21 -20.62 18.82 -5.16
C LYS A 21 -20.42 18.95 -3.65
N GLU A 22 -20.64 17.90 -2.86
CA GLU A 22 -20.36 17.94 -1.41
C GLU A 22 -18.89 18.27 -1.14
N ILE A 23 -17.97 17.65 -1.88
CA ILE A 23 -16.53 17.92 -1.71
C ILE A 23 -16.19 19.38 -2.07
N ILE A 24 -16.75 19.89 -3.17
CA ILE A 24 -16.52 21.26 -3.64
C ILE A 24 -17.09 22.28 -2.65
N ASP A 25 -18.36 22.11 -2.26
CA ASP A 25 -19.10 23.09 -1.47
C ASP A 25 -18.66 23.06 0.00
N GLU A 26 -18.50 21.87 0.61
CA GLU A 26 -18.14 21.75 2.04
C GLU A 26 -16.68 22.15 2.31
N TYR A 27 -15.77 21.91 1.35
CA TYR A 27 -14.33 22.12 1.53
C TYR A 27 -13.78 23.27 0.67
N ASN A 28 -14.65 24.02 -0.02
CA ASN A 28 -14.31 25.15 -0.89
C ASN A 28 -13.16 24.82 -1.87
N MET A 29 -13.28 23.69 -2.57
CA MET A 29 -12.26 23.19 -3.48
C MET A 29 -12.58 23.50 -4.94
N ASN A 30 -11.54 23.63 -5.77
CA ASN A 30 -11.74 23.85 -7.20
C ASN A 30 -12.42 22.62 -7.86
N SER A 31 -13.51 22.86 -8.59
CA SER A 31 -14.29 21.85 -9.31
C SER A 31 -13.45 20.99 -10.27
N GLY A 32 -12.52 21.61 -11.00
CA GLY A 32 -11.60 20.93 -11.91
C GLY A 32 -10.66 20.00 -11.16
N THR A 33 -10.06 20.48 -10.07
CA THR A 33 -9.20 19.66 -9.21
C THR A 33 -9.94 18.46 -8.63
N VAL A 34 -11.14 18.65 -8.07
CA VAL A 34 -11.92 17.56 -7.46
C VAL A 34 -12.26 16.49 -8.49
N SER A 35 -12.74 16.92 -9.66
CA SER A 35 -13.08 16.00 -10.75
C SER A 35 -11.87 15.22 -11.26
N ALA A 36 -10.71 15.88 -11.39
CA ALA A 36 -9.47 15.24 -11.82
C ALA A 36 -8.95 14.24 -10.77
N ALA A 37 -8.99 14.59 -9.48
CA ALA A 37 -8.58 13.70 -8.39
C ALA A 37 -9.45 12.44 -8.32
N LEU A 38 -10.78 12.59 -8.33
CA LEU A 38 -11.71 11.45 -8.30
C LEU A 38 -11.56 10.56 -9.54
N SER A 39 -11.32 11.16 -10.71
CA SER A 39 -11.02 10.40 -11.92
C SER A 39 -9.73 9.60 -11.79
N GLU A 40 -8.66 10.17 -11.21
CA GLU A 40 -7.42 9.42 -10.97
C GLU A 40 -7.62 8.26 -9.99
N PHE A 41 -8.33 8.48 -8.89
CA PHE A 41 -8.56 7.45 -7.87
C PHE A 41 -9.39 6.27 -8.42
N TYR A 42 -10.38 6.55 -9.27
CA TYR A 42 -11.24 5.55 -9.88
C TYR A 42 -10.59 4.88 -11.11
N ASN A 43 -9.99 5.65 -12.01
CA ASN A 43 -9.50 5.13 -13.29
C ASN A 43 -8.08 4.59 -13.21
N LYS A 44 -7.17 5.28 -12.52
CA LYS A 44 -5.75 4.91 -12.45
C LYS A 44 -5.44 4.03 -11.24
N LEU A 45 -5.78 4.50 -10.04
CA LEU A 45 -5.39 3.83 -8.80
C LEU A 45 -6.35 2.71 -8.38
N LYS A 46 -7.60 2.70 -8.88
CA LYS A 46 -8.61 1.68 -8.55
C LYS A 46 -8.85 1.55 -7.03
N ILE A 47 -8.74 2.66 -6.31
CA ILE A 47 -8.90 2.73 -4.84
C ILE A 47 -10.25 3.29 -4.39
N THR A 48 -11.02 3.86 -5.33
CA THR A 48 -12.39 4.32 -5.07
C THR A 48 -13.37 3.57 -5.95
N GLU A 49 -14.59 3.40 -5.45
CA GLU A 49 -15.75 2.99 -6.24
C GLU A 49 -16.55 4.22 -6.65
N LYS A 50 -17.27 4.09 -7.77
CA LYS A 50 -18.20 5.10 -8.29
C LYS A 50 -19.54 4.43 -8.56
N ASP A 51 -20.62 5.00 -8.03
CA ASP A 51 -21.98 4.51 -8.31
C ASP A 51 -22.53 5.07 -9.65
N LYS A 52 -23.77 4.70 -9.96
CA LYS A 52 -24.48 5.11 -11.19
C LYS A 52 -24.72 6.62 -11.27
N ASN A 53 -24.75 7.29 -10.12
CA ASN A 53 -25.03 8.72 -9.97
C ASN A 53 -23.73 9.54 -9.86
N GLY A 54 -22.57 8.89 -9.92
CA GLY A 54 -21.27 9.54 -9.80
C GLY A 54 -20.89 9.92 -8.37
N VAL A 55 -21.42 9.19 -7.39
CA VAL A 55 -21.01 9.28 -6.00
C VAL A 55 -19.82 8.35 -5.76
N HIS A 56 -18.82 8.83 -5.02
CA HIS A 56 -17.55 8.15 -4.79
C HIS A 56 -17.41 7.69 -3.33
N ARG A 57 -16.78 6.53 -3.13
CA ARG A 57 -16.31 6.09 -1.79
C ARG A 57 -15.01 5.32 -1.90
N VAL A 58 -14.30 5.18 -0.77
CA VAL A 58 -13.24 4.19 -0.61
C VAL A 58 -13.86 2.91 -0.02
N PRO A 59 -13.84 1.76 -0.72
CA PRO A 59 -14.33 0.50 -0.16
C PRO A 59 -13.39 0.00 0.96
N SER A 60 -13.92 -0.84 1.85
CA SER A 60 -13.21 -1.25 3.08
C SER A 60 -11.88 -1.97 2.82
N ASP A 61 -11.79 -2.74 1.74
CA ASP A 61 -10.56 -3.44 1.31
C ASP A 61 -9.48 -2.50 0.74
N LYS A 62 -9.83 -1.23 0.46
CA LYS A 62 -8.92 -0.20 -0.07
C LYS A 62 -8.58 0.90 0.92
N LEU A 63 -9.06 0.83 2.17
CA LEU A 63 -8.78 1.85 3.19
C LEU A 63 -7.27 2.03 3.43
N LEU A 64 -6.50 0.93 3.49
CA LEU A 64 -5.06 1.00 3.66
C LEU A 64 -4.38 1.76 2.51
N ALA A 65 -4.80 1.51 1.27
CA ALA A 65 -4.29 2.21 0.09
C ALA A 65 -4.67 3.69 0.11
N GLY A 66 -5.90 4.02 0.50
CA GLY A 66 -6.33 5.40 0.68
C GLY A 66 -5.46 6.16 1.69
N TRP A 67 -5.24 5.58 2.88
CA TRP A 67 -4.36 6.19 3.89
C TRP A 67 -2.91 6.30 3.42
N ALA A 68 -2.38 5.28 2.72
CA ALA A 68 -1.05 5.34 2.13
C ALA A 68 -0.92 6.54 1.16
N TYR A 69 -1.94 6.78 0.33
CA TYR A 69 -1.97 7.95 -0.56
C TYR A 69 -2.06 9.28 0.20
N VAL A 70 -2.87 9.38 1.26
CA VAL A 70 -2.95 10.60 2.08
C VAL A 70 -1.58 11.00 2.62
N HIS A 71 -0.79 10.03 3.09
CA HIS A 71 0.51 10.29 3.71
C HIS A 71 1.66 10.43 2.69
N TYR A 72 1.68 9.60 1.64
CA TYR A 72 2.83 9.48 0.72
C TYR A 72 2.50 9.84 -0.73
N GLY A 73 1.24 10.15 -1.07
CA GLY A 73 0.83 10.52 -2.41
C GLY A 73 1.07 9.40 -3.43
N TRP A 74 1.45 9.77 -4.65
CA TRP A 74 1.76 8.82 -5.72
C TRP A 74 2.95 7.89 -5.37
N ASP A 75 3.85 8.32 -4.50
CA ASP A 75 5.00 7.50 -4.06
C ASP A 75 4.54 6.27 -3.24
N ALA A 76 3.31 6.26 -2.73
CA ALA A 76 2.70 5.08 -2.10
C ALA A 76 2.48 3.92 -3.08
N PHE A 77 2.38 4.21 -4.38
CA PHE A 77 1.96 3.26 -5.42
C PHE A 77 2.98 3.09 -6.54
N LYS A 78 4.09 3.83 -6.47
CA LYS A 78 5.23 3.52 -7.32
C LYS A 78 5.81 2.19 -6.84
N PRO A 79 6.09 1.22 -7.73
CA PRO A 79 7.06 0.21 -7.38
C PRO A 79 8.32 0.95 -6.92
N PRO A 80 9.05 0.46 -5.91
CA PRO A 80 10.29 1.08 -5.49
C PRO A 80 11.25 1.09 -6.69
N GLU A 81 11.27 2.17 -7.47
CA GLU A 81 12.38 2.45 -8.37
C GLU A 81 13.54 2.80 -7.44
N VAL A 82 14.30 1.77 -7.08
CA VAL A 82 15.59 1.87 -6.40
C VAL A 82 15.55 2.70 -5.11
N LYS A 83 15.16 2.02 -4.02
CA LYS A 83 16.11 1.89 -2.92
C LYS A 83 16.26 0.41 -2.60
N ASP A 84 17.35 -0.18 -3.08
CA ASP A 84 17.91 -1.49 -2.70
C ASP A 84 18.23 -1.57 -1.19
N SER A 85 17.28 -1.29 -0.30
CA SER A 85 17.55 -1.16 1.14
C SER A 85 16.44 -1.61 2.07
N ALA A 86 15.33 -2.13 1.56
CA ALA A 86 14.30 -2.77 2.40
C ALA A 86 14.12 -4.24 2.01
N ALA A 87 13.79 -4.53 0.75
CA ALA A 87 13.70 -5.91 0.26
C ALA A 87 15.08 -6.60 0.25
N ASP A 88 16.12 -5.93 -0.25
CA ASP A 88 17.50 -6.43 -0.14
C ASP A 88 18.01 -6.46 1.30
N ALA A 89 17.59 -5.53 2.17
CA ALA A 89 17.96 -5.60 3.58
C ALA A 89 17.23 -6.74 4.32
N LEU A 90 15.99 -7.05 3.94
CA LEU A 90 15.23 -8.20 4.44
C LEU A 90 15.80 -9.51 3.89
N ALA A 91 16.06 -9.59 2.58
CA ALA A 91 16.69 -10.74 1.93
C ALA A 91 18.11 -10.99 2.46
N ASN A 92 18.92 -9.94 2.69
CA ASN A 92 20.22 -10.07 3.32
C ASN A 92 20.12 -10.43 4.80
N ARG A 93 19.14 -9.90 5.55
CA ARG A 93 18.91 -10.30 6.97
C ARG A 93 18.47 -11.76 7.08
N GLU A 94 17.60 -12.22 6.19
CA GLU A 94 17.17 -13.61 6.14
C GLU A 94 18.31 -14.52 5.69
N SER A 95 19.09 -14.11 4.68
CA SER A 95 20.27 -14.84 4.22
C SER A 95 21.36 -14.92 5.29
N GLU A 96 21.62 -13.84 6.03
CA GLU A 96 22.61 -13.83 7.10
C GLU A 96 22.13 -14.57 8.35
N ARG A 97 20.83 -14.55 8.65
CA ARG A 97 20.24 -15.41 9.67
C ARG A 97 20.37 -16.88 9.31
N ALA A 98 20.04 -17.25 8.07
CA ALA A 98 20.19 -18.61 7.57
C ALA A 98 21.67 -19.07 7.64
N ARG A 99 22.59 -18.20 7.21
CA ARG A 99 24.03 -18.46 7.30
C ARG A 99 24.50 -18.68 8.74
N ARG A 100 24.11 -17.82 9.69
CA ARG A 100 24.50 -17.99 11.11
C ARG A 100 23.92 -19.26 11.74
N LEU A 101 22.70 -19.65 11.37
CA LEU A 101 22.12 -20.90 11.85
C LEU A 101 22.93 -22.11 11.36
N VAL A 102 23.34 -22.11 10.09
CA VAL A 102 24.20 -23.17 9.53
C VAL A 102 25.61 -23.12 10.13
N GLU A 103 26.20 -21.94 10.30
CA GLU A 103 27.52 -21.76 10.93
C GLU A 103 27.54 -22.12 12.43
N SER A 104 26.37 -22.16 13.08
CA SER A 104 26.22 -22.59 14.48
C SER A 104 26.08 -24.11 14.66
N CYS A 105 25.93 -24.86 13.57
CA CYS A 105 25.93 -26.31 13.59
C CYS A 105 27.37 -26.83 13.64
N GLU A 106 27.65 -27.78 14.53
CA GLU A 106 28.98 -28.38 14.68
C GLU A 106 29.19 -29.62 13.80
N SER A 107 28.13 -30.08 13.13
CA SER A 107 28.14 -31.28 12.27
C SER A 107 27.11 -31.20 11.13
N ALA A 108 27.27 -32.06 10.13
CA ALA A 108 26.36 -32.14 8.98
C ALA A 108 24.96 -32.66 9.37
N GLU A 109 24.89 -33.53 10.36
CA GLU A 109 23.64 -34.05 10.94
C GLU A 109 22.79 -32.92 11.54
N GLU A 110 23.39 -31.95 12.23
CA GLU A 110 22.68 -30.82 12.81
C GLU A 110 22.11 -29.85 11.75
N VAL A 111 22.81 -29.68 10.62
CA VAL A 111 22.31 -28.89 9.49
C VAL A 111 21.09 -29.56 8.86
N TYR A 112 21.08 -30.89 8.76
CA TYR A 112 19.96 -31.65 8.22
C TYR A 112 18.70 -31.51 9.08
N GLU A 113 18.83 -31.65 10.40
CA GLU A 113 17.73 -31.44 11.36
C GLU A 113 17.22 -29.98 11.34
N LEU A 114 18.13 -29.01 11.21
CA LEU A 114 17.78 -27.59 11.03
C LEU A 114 16.93 -27.38 9.77
N LEU A 115 17.31 -27.97 8.64
CA LEU A 115 16.57 -27.83 7.37
C LEU A 115 15.16 -28.42 7.44
N ILE A 116 15.00 -29.59 8.09
CA ILE A 116 13.68 -30.19 8.33
C ILE A 116 12.83 -29.28 9.23
N ARG A 117 13.42 -28.76 10.32
CA ARG A 117 12.72 -27.90 11.28
C ARG A 117 12.21 -26.59 10.65
N GLU A 118 12.98 -26.00 9.76
CA GLU A 118 12.59 -24.78 9.03
C GLU A 118 11.67 -25.08 7.82
N GLY A 119 11.25 -26.34 7.64
CA GLY A 119 10.28 -26.74 6.62
C GLY A 119 10.82 -26.78 5.19
N VAL A 120 12.15 -26.85 5.03
CA VAL A 120 12.78 -26.98 3.72
C VAL A 120 12.52 -28.40 3.21
N GLN A 121 11.82 -28.52 2.08
CA GLN A 121 11.63 -29.81 1.42
C GLN A 121 12.96 -30.27 0.83
N ILE A 122 13.56 -31.29 1.46
CA ILE A 122 14.75 -31.98 0.97
C ILE A 122 14.25 -33.21 0.23
N GLY A 123 14.47 -33.26 -1.09
CA GLY A 123 14.12 -34.38 -1.96
C GLY A 123 15.22 -35.42 -2.07
#